data_AF-A0AAE3K5L5-F1
#
_entry.id   AF-A0AAE3K5L5-F1
#
_cell.length_a   1.000
_cell.length_b   1.000
_cell.length_c   1.000
_cell.angle_alpha   90.00
_cell.angle_beta   90.00
_cell.angle_gamma   90.00
#
_symmetry.space_group_name_H-M   'P 1'
#
loop_
_entity.id
_entity.type
_entity.pdbx_description
1 polymer ?
#
loop_
_entity_poly.entity_id
_entity_poly.type
_entity_poly.pdbx_seq_one_letter_code
_entity_poly.pdbx_strand_id
1 'polypeptide(L)'
;MSGNTERDERGQFESELEPEDIMSYFAEGRPFHTAQEVADRFDIDRSTAYRRLSRLDNDGHLEKVSLGSRTVVWWYTADTATAPDEVESDDPLFAAPTFTVDDPVDEDEIDDVLYGEIEG
;
A
#
# COMPACT_ATOMS: atom_id res chain seq x y z
N MET A 1 27.17 -10.22 -37.77
CA MET A 1 26.44 -11.19 -36.93
C MET A 1 27.17 -11.22 -35.60
N SER A 2 26.92 -10.20 -34.76
CA SER A 2 25.85 -10.11 -33.74
C SER A 2 26.24 -10.86 -32.48
N GLY A 3 26.40 -10.09 -31.41
CA GLY A 3 27.23 -10.34 -30.25
C GLY A 3 26.82 -11.53 -29.39
N ASN A 4 27.85 -12.20 -28.92
CA ASN A 4 27.80 -13.20 -27.88
C ASN A 4 27.70 -12.46 -26.54
N THR A 5 26.48 -12.26 -26.03
CA THR A 5 26.31 -11.88 -24.62
C THR A 5 26.74 -13.08 -23.80
N GLU A 6 27.82 -12.90 -23.06
CA GLU A 6 28.41 -13.85 -22.15
C GLU A 6 27.34 -14.33 -21.16
N ARG A 7 27.03 -15.63 -21.24
CA ARG A 7 26.29 -16.35 -20.20
C ARG A 7 27.26 -16.62 -19.07
N ASP A 8 26.88 -16.25 -17.86
CA ASP A 8 27.64 -16.49 -16.65
C ASP A 8 27.51 -17.93 -16.15
N GLU A 9 28.56 -18.38 -15.50
CA GLU A 9 28.93 -19.78 -15.26
C GLU A 9 28.16 -20.43 -14.11
N ARG A 10 27.13 -19.75 -13.57
CA ARG A 10 26.45 -20.18 -12.34
C ARG A 10 24.93 -20.12 -12.35
N GLY A 11 24.27 -19.76 -13.45
CA GLY A 11 22.88 -20.10 -13.75
C GLY A 11 21.79 -19.83 -12.70
N GLN A 12 22.08 -19.16 -11.58
CA GLN A 12 21.17 -19.03 -10.47
C GLN A 12 21.68 -17.97 -9.50
N PHE A 13 21.28 -16.73 -9.76
CA PHE A 13 20.53 -16.00 -8.76
C PHE A 13 19.33 -15.40 -9.49
N GLU A 14 18.37 -16.27 -9.82
CA GLU A 14 16.98 -15.88 -9.61
C GLU A 14 16.94 -15.47 -8.15
N SER A 15 17.09 -14.18 -7.85
CA SER A 15 16.63 -13.64 -6.59
C SER A 15 15.23 -14.19 -6.43
N GLU A 16 15.05 -14.96 -5.36
CA GLU A 16 13.78 -15.52 -4.93
C GLU A 16 12.90 -14.31 -4.64
N LEU A 17 12.34 -13.72 -5.72
CA LEU A 17 11.50 -12.55 -5.62
C LEU A 17 10.21 -13.09 -5.04
N GLU A 18 10.07 -12.83 -3.76
CA GLU A 18 8.98 -13.30 -2.96
C GLU A 18 7.73 -12.46 -3.26
N PRO A 19 6.53 -13.03 -3.14
CA PRO A 19 5.27 -12.30 -3.25
C PRO A 19 5.24 -11.01 -2.42
N GLU A 20 5.82 -11.05 -1.23
CA GLU A 20 5.88 -9.97 -0.25
C GLU A 20 6.72 -8.77 -0.72
N ASP A 21 7.78 -9.02 -1.50
CA ASP A 21 8.60 -7.94 -2.08
C ASP A 21 7.80 -7.16 -3.13
N ILE A 22 7.04 -7.87 -3.96
CA ILE A 22 6.17 -7.27 -4.97
C ILE A 22 5.07 -6.47 -4.27
N MET A 23 4.50 -7.02 -3.19
CA MET A 23 3.50 -6.31 -2.40
C MET A 23 4.09 -5.03 -1.79
N SER A 24 5.24 -5.10 -1.10
CA SER A 24 5.90 -3.93 -0.52
C SER A 24 6.08 -2.80 -1.54
N TYR A 25 6.48 -3.14 -2.78
CA TYR A 25 6.62 -2.16 -3.86
C TYR A 25 5.32 -1.42 -4.21
N PHE A 26 4.17 -2.09 -4.19
CA PHE A 26 2.88 -1.44 -4.43
C PHE A 26 2.44 -0.55 -3.26
N ALA A 27 2.96 -0.81 -2.06
CA ALA A 27 2.60 -0.05 -0.84
C ALA A 27 3.46 1.20 -0.72
N GLU A 28 4.73 1.09 -1.12
CA GLU A 28 5.71 2.17 -1.11
C GLU A 28 5.63 2.99 -2.41
N GLY A 29 4.60 3.82 -2.53
CA GLY A 29 4.51 4.85 -3.58
C GLY A 29 3.18 4.91 -4.29
N ARG A 30 3.17 4.60 -5.59
CA ARG A 30 1.96 4.66 -6.42
C ARG A 30 1.15 3.37 -6.21
N PRO A 31 -0.18 3.44 -5.99
CA PRO A 31 -0.96 2.25 -5.64
C PRO A 31 -1.22 1.29 -6.81
N PHE A 32 -0.67 1.57 -7.99
CA PHE A 32 -0.85 0.73 -9.16
C PHE A 32 0.37 0.74 -10.08
N HIS A 33 0.64 -0.42 -10.66
CA HIS A 33 1.75 -0.65 -11.57
C HIS A 33 1.37 -1.57 -12.72
N THR A 34 2.11 -1.47 -13.81
CA THR A 34 2.06 -2.39 -14.94
C THR A 34 3.07 -3.53 -14.75
N ALA A 35 2.87 -4.65 -15.44
CA ALA A 35 3.85 -5.74 -15.46
C ALA A 35 5.23 -5.32 -16.00
N GLN A 36 5.30 -4.24 -16.79
CA GLN A 36 6.58 -3.70 -17.26
C GLN A 36 7.30 -2.96 -16.11
N GLU A 37 6.61 -2.10 -15.37
CA GLU A 37 7.22 -1.39 -14.23
C GLU A 37 7.71 -2.35 -13.14
N VAL A 38 6.98 -3.44 -12.89
CA VAL A 38 7.41 -4.49 -11.95
C VAL A 38 8.62 -5.25 -12.49
N ALA A 39 8.64 -5.54 -13.79
CA ALA A 39 9.79 -6.18 -14.43
C ALA A 39 11.06 -5.33 -14.33
N ASP A 40 10.95 -4.04 -14.64
CA ASP A 40 12.05 -3.09 -14.56
C ASP A 40 12.52 -2.89 -13.11
N ARG A 41 11.60 -2.91 -12.12
CA ARG A 41 11.94 -2.74 -10.70
C ARG A 41 12.76 -3.91 -10.15
N PHE A 42 12.43 -5.14 -10.53
CA PHE A 42 13.03 -6.35 -9.99
C PHE A 42 14.04 -7.02 -10.93
N ASP A 43 14.37 -6.37 -12.05
CA ASP A 43 15.30 -6.88 -13.09
C ASP A 43 14.91 -8.28 -13.59
N ILE A 44 13.62 -8.50 -13.84
CA ILE A 44 13.06 -9.76 -14.33
C ILE A 44 12.38 -9.60 -15.69
N ASP A 45 12.20 -10.70 -16.41
CA ASP A 45 11.40 -10.68 -17.64
C ASP A 45 9.95 -10.25 -17.37
N ARG A 46 9.40 -9.43 -18.27
CA ARG A 46 7.98 -9.01 -18.25
C ARG A 46 7.00 -10.17 -18.16
N SER A 47 7.30 -11.30 -18.80
CA SER A 47 6.45 -12.51 -18.74
C SER A 47 6.47 -13.16 -17.35
N THR A 48 7.60 -13.10 -16.66
CA THR A 48 7.75 -13.57 -15.27
C THR A 48 7.05 -12.64 -14.30
N ALA A 49 7.20 -11.33 -14.45
CA ALA A 49 6.44 -10.33 -13.68
C ALA A 49 4.94 -10.53 -13.86
N TYR A 50 4.46 -10.64 -15.11
CA TYR A 50 3.05 -10.89 -15.40
C TYR A 50 2.53 -12.19 -14.77
N ARG A 51 3.31 -13.28 -14.84
CA ARG A 51 2.95 -14.56 -14.22
C ARG A 51 2.83 -14.45 -12.70
N ARG A 52 3.74 -13.74 -12.05
CA ARG A 52 3.69 -13.50 -10.59
C ARG A 52 2.52 -12.61 -10.19
N LEU A 53 2.31 -11.49 -10.88
CA LEU A 53 1.16 -10.61 -10.65
C LEU A 53 -0.17 -11.34 -10.87
N SER A 54 -0.24 -12.23 -11.87
CA SER A 54 -1.44 -13.05 -12.07
C SER A 54 -1.67 -14.03 -10.93
N ARG A 55 -0.62 -14.57 -10.28
CA ARG A 55 -0.79 -15.41 -9.09
C ARG A 55 -1.35 -14.58 -7.93
N LEU A 56 -0.76 -13.42 -7.65
CA LEU A 56 -1.26 -12.48 -6.65
C LEU A 56 -2.72 -12.06 -6.88
N ASP A 57 -3.13 -11.96 -8.15
CA ASP A 57 -4.54 -11.73 -8.52
C ASP A 57 -5.45 -12.92 -8.24
N ASN A 58 -4.99 -14.15 -8.51
CA ASN A 58 -5.74 -15.36 -8.16
C ASN A 58 -5.82 -15.59 -6.65
N ASP A 59 -4.77 -15.23 -5.91
CA ASP A 59 -4.70 -15.32 -4.45
C ASP A 59 -5.48 -14.17 -3.78
N GLY A 60 -5.97 -13.21 -4.56
CA GLY A 60 -6.82 -12.12 -4.08
C GLY A 60 -6.05 -11.00 -3.36
N HIS A 61 -4.75 -10.84 -3.64
CA HIS A 61 -3.91 -9.75 -3.11
C HIS A 61 -3.83 -8.53 -4.03
N LEU A 62 -3.96 -8.74 -5.34
CA LEU A 62 -3.97 -7.69 -6.36
C LEU A 62 -5.18 -7.85 -7.27
N GLU A 63 -5.62 -6.78 -7.92
CA GLU A 63 -6.69 -6.84 -8.92
C GLU A 63 -6.13 -6.38 -10.26
N LYS A 64 -6.37 -7.18 -11.28
CA LYS A 64 -6.01 -6.86 -12.66
C LYS A 64 -7.09 -6.01 -13.34
N VAL A 65 -6.71 -4.82 -13.80
CA VAL A 65 -7.62 -3.85 -14.44
C VAL A 65 -7.17 -3.51 -15.85
N SER A 66 -8.09 -3.61 -16.81
CA SER A 66 -7.84 -3.24 -18.21
C SER A 66 -8.33 -1.81 -18.50
N LEU A 67 -7.41 -0.87 -18.73
CA LEU A 67 -7.70 0.55 -19.01
C LEU A 67 -7.90 0.85 -20.50
N GLY A 68 -8.16 -0.17 -21.31
CA GLY A 68 -8.30 -0.09 -22.76
C GLY A 68 -7.89 -1.38 -23.45
N SER A 69 -7.60 -1.31 -24.75
CA SER A 69 -7.30 -2.49 -25.58
C SER A 69 -5.93 -3.12 -25.33
N ARG A 70 -4.99 -2.39 -24.69
CA ARG A 70 -3.61 -2.86 -24.49
C ARG A 70 -3.02 -2.54 -23.12
N THR A 71 -3.66 -1.70 -22.33
CA THR A 71 -3.12 -1.24 -21.05
C THR A 71 -3.76 -2.04 -19.93
N VAL A 72 -2.93 -2.78 -19.21
CA VAL A 72 -3.31 -3.51 -18.01
C VAL A 72 -2.50 -2.95 -16.86
N VAL A 73 -3.19 -2.62 -15.78
CA VAL A 73 -2.59 -2.23 -14.50
C VAL A 73 -3.03 -3.21 -13.42
N TRP A 74 -2.24 -3.30 -12.37
CA TRP A 74 -2.54 -4.05 -11.16
C TRP A 74 -2.57 -3.06 -10.02
N TRP A 75 -3.50 -3.23 -9.09
CA TRP A 75 -3.54 -2.47 -7.84
C TRP A 75 -3.86 -3.40 -6.67
N TYR A 76 -3.66 -2.92 -5.45
CA TYR A 76 -4.04 -3.67 -4.25
C TYR A 76 -5.54 -3.98 -4.20
N THR A 77 -5.87 -5.22 -3.86
CA THR A 77 -7.22 -5.62 -3.39
C THR A 77 -7.35 -5.45 -1.89
N ALA A 78 -6.28 -5.01 -1.22
CA ALA A 78 -6.36 -4.59 0.17
C ALA A 78 -7.53 -3.64 0.22
N ASP A 79 -8.53 -4.14 0.90
CA ASP A 79 -9.83 -3.57 0.99
C ASP A 79 -9.61 -2.07 1.31
N THR A 80 -10.15 -1.19 0.45
CA THR A 80 -10.18 0.24 0.77
C THR A 80 -11.16 0.51 1.89
N ALA A 81 -11.93 -0.49 2.34
CA ALA A 81 -12.08 -0.70 3.76
C ALA A 81 -10.78 -1.40 4.20
N THR A 82 -9.86 -0.76 4.90
CA THR A 82 -9.83 -1.14 6.33
C THR A 82 -11.15 -1.82 6.70
N ALA A 83 -11.26 -3.15 6.55
CA ALA A 83 -12.14 -3.91 7.40
C ALA A 83 -11.77 -3.32 8.75
N PRO A 84 -12.68 -2.61 9.44
CA PRO A 84 -12.36 -2.00 10.72
C PRO A 84 -11.65 -3.12 11.45
N ASP A 85 -10.33 -2.99 11.61
CA ASP A 85 -9.55 -3.92 12.43
C ASP A 85 -10.36 -3.93 13.69
N GLU A 86 -11.08 -5.05 13.94
CA GLU A 86 -12.32 -5.06 14.72
C GLU A 86 -12.03 -4.21 15.92
N VAL A 87 -12.48 -2.95 15.90
CA VAL A 87 -11.96 -1.97 16.87
C VAL A 87 -12.41 -2.58 18.14
N GLU A 88 -11.47 -3.13 18.93
CA GLU A 88 -11.85 -4.00 20.02
C GLU A 88 -12.81 -3.13 20.81
N SER A 89 -14.06 -3.58 20.96
CA SER A 89 -15.08 -2.68 21.54
C SER A 89 -14.72 -2.31 22.99
N ASP A 90 -13.71 -3.00 23.54
CA ASP A 90 -13.05 -2.81 24.82
C ASP A 90 -11.64 -2.17 24.72
N ASP A 91 -11.27 -1.56 23.59
CA ASP A 91 -9.98 -0.89 23.45
C ASP A 91 -9.90 0.26 24.48
N PRO A 92 -8.91 0.23 25.39
CA PRO A 92 -8.78 1.20 26.48
C PRO A 92 -8.61 2.64 25.98
N LEU A 93 -8.20 2.84 24.72
CA LEU A 93 -8.16 4.16 24.08
C LEU A 93 -9.58 4.75 23.95
N PHE A 94 -10.59 3.93 23.62
CA PHE A 94 -11.98 4.34 23.44
C PHE A 94 -12.83 4.18 24.71
N ALA A 95 -12.41 3.31 25.65
CA ALA A 95 -13.03 3.18 26.97
C ALA A 95 -12.52 4.22 28.00
N ALA A 96 -11.58 5.09 27.59
CA ALA A 96 -11.12 6.19 28.42
C ALA A 96 -12.31 7.10 28.80
N PRO A 97 -12.32 7.65 30.03
CA PRO A 97 -13.38 8.57 30.45
C PRO A 97 -13.45 9.76 29.49
N THR A 98 -14.57 9.90 28.80
CA THR A 98 -14.81 11.05 27.93
C THR A 98 -15.10 12.27 28.78
N PHE A 99 -14.45 13.38 28.48
CA PHE A 99 -14.78 14.66 29.11
C PHE A 99 -15.95 15.26 28.33
N THR A 100 -17.13 15.28 28.95
CA THR A 100 -18.25 16.07 28.45
C THR A 100 -18.16 17.44 29.10
N VAL A 101 -18.04 18.50 28.29
CA VAL A 101 -18.08 19.87 28.81
C VAL A 101 -19.55 20.19 29.10
N ASP A 102 -19.85 20.60 30.34
CA ASP A 102 -21.22 20.93 30.77
C ASP A 102 -21.79 22.16 30.05
N ASP A 103 -20.94 23.10 29.62
CA ASP A 103 -21.35 24.33 28.96
C ASP A 103 -20.57 24.51 27.64
N PRO A 104 -21.23 24.45 26.47
CA PRO A 104 -20.58 24.67 25.19
C PRO A 104 -20.15 26.13 25.08
N VAL A 105 -18.84 26.35 24.98
CA VAL A 105 -18.29 27.68 24.72
C VAL A 105 -18.63 28.13 23.30
N ASP A 106 -19.12 29.37 23.17
CA ASP A 106 -19.39 29.99 21.88
C ASP A 106 -18.11 30.13 21.05
N GLU A 107 -18.24 29.99 19.73
CA GLU A 107 -17.10 29.94 18.80
C GLU A 107 -16.18 31.17 18.89
N ASP A 108 -16.75 32.33 19.20
CA ASP A 108 -16.02 33.59 19.34
C ASP A 108 -15.27 33.72 20.69
N GLU A 109 -15.57 32.86 21.67
CA GLU A 109 -14.98 32.87 23.03
C GLU A 109 -13.98 31.71 23.23
N ILE A 110 -13.85 30.80 22.24
CA ILE A 110 -12.92 29.67 22.27
C ILE A 110 -11.46 30.14 22.46
N ASP A 111 -11.08 31.27 21.84
CA ASP A 111 -9.72 31.81 21.92
C ASP A 111 -9.36 32.25 23.34
N ASP A 112 -10.30 32.80 24.12
CA ASP A 112 -10.05 33.19 25.52
C ASP A 112 -9.91 31.98 26.47
N VAL A 113 -10.53 30.85 26.13
CA VAL A 113 -10.44 29.62 26.93
C VAL A 113 -9.20 28.80 26.58
N LEU A 114 -8.83 28.73 25.29
CA LEU A 114 -7.64 27.99 24.83
C LEU A 114 -6.35 28.80 24.96
N TYR A 115 -6.43 30.13 24.86
CA TYR A 115 -5.28 31.04 24.89
C TYR A 115 -5.38 32.13 25.96
N GLY A 116 -6.29 31.98 26.94
CA GLY A 116 -6.35 32.85 28.12
C GLY A 116 -5.01 32.92 28.86
N GLU A 117 -4.77 34.06 29.50
CA GLU A 117 -3.48 34.40 30.12
C GLU A 117 -2.97 33.28 31.04
N ILE A 118 -1.86 32.65 30.66
CA ILE A 118 -1.02 31.93 31.61
C ILE A 118 -0.45 32.96 32.58
N GLU A 119 -1.08 33.15 33.74
CA GLU A 119 -0.48 33.91 34.84
C GLU A 119 0.90 33.32 35.14
N GLY A 120 1.94 34.11 34.84
CA GLY A 120 3.35 33.76 35.08
C GLY A 120 3.80 34.00 36.51
#